data_AF-A0A3N1VKA8-F1
#
_entry.id   AF-A0A3N1VKA8-F1
#
_cell.length_a   1.000
_cell.length_b   1.000
_cell.length_c   1.000
_cell.angle_alpha   90.00
_cell.angle_beta   90.00
_cell.angle_gamma   90.00
#
_symmetry.space_group_name_H-M   'P 1'
#
loop_
_entity.id
_entity.type
_entity.pdbx_description
1 polymer ?
#
loop_
_entity_poly.entity_id
_entity_poly.type
_entity_poly.pdbx_seq_one_letter_code
_entity_poly.pdbx_strand_id
1 'polypeptide(L)'
;MLRQASLTDIRVCAVTDVLSPYEWRRHTPEMVSRRALAAIDGPGTTDPVPVPRHDERIGLLVDSLERCRWRSLTAEAVGRRIVTVLDACHDDSRWLEIELHWLSERDR
;
A
#
# COMPACT_ATOMS: atom_id res chain seq x y z
N MET A 1 10.27 -6.99 13.13
CA MET A 1 10.74 -6.08 12.05
C MET A 1 9.91 -6.40 10.82
N LEU A 2 9.23 -5.41 10.23
CA LEU A 2 8.47 -5.62 9.00
C LEU A 2 9.43 -5.99 7.85
N ARG A 3 9.12 -7.05 7.10
CA ARG A 3 9.89 -7.45 5.93
C ARG A 3 9.72 -6.38 4.86
N GLN A 4 10.80 -5.72 4.47
CA GLN A 4 10.73 -4.69 3.42
C GLN A 4 10.49 -5.34 2.05
N ALA A 5 9.60 -4.75 1.27
CA ALA A 5 9.40 -5.10 -0.13
C ALA A 5 10.70 -4.90 -0.93
N SER A 6 10.95 -5.78 -1.89
CA SER A 6 12.08 -5.64 -2.81
C SER A 6 11.87 -4.42 -3.71
N LEU A 7 12.96 -3.74 -4.09
CA LEU A 7 12.88 -2.68 -5.11
C LEU A 7 12.52 -3.24 -6.50
N THR A 8 12.77 -4.53 -6.73
CA THR A 8 12.40 -5.23 -7.96
C THR A 8 10.99 -5.84 -7.91
N ASP A 9 10.24 -5.62 -6.82
CA ASP A 9 8.85 -6.06 -6.74
C ASP A 9 8.02 -5.30 -7.78
N ILE A 10 7.24 -6.03 -8.59
CA ILE A 10 6.42 -5.47 -9.67
C ILE A 10 5.48 -4.37 -9.13
N ARG A 11 4.99 -4.52 -7.90
CA ARG A 11 4.13 -3.53 -7.23
C ARG A 11 4.90 -2.26 -6.90
N VAL A 12 6.16 -2.38 -6.49
CA VAL A 12 7.03 -1.23 -6.23
C VAL A 12 7.35 -0.50 -7.54
N CYS A 13 7.63 -1.23 -8.62
CA CYS A 13 7.82 -0.65 -9.95
C CYS A 13 6.57 0.11 -10.41
N ALA A 14 5.38 -0.52 -10.33
CA ALA A 14 4.12 0.10 -10.74
C ALA A 14 3.82 1.40 -9.97
N VAL A 15 4.05 1.42 -8.66
CA VAL A 15 3.91 2.64 -7.85
C VAL A 15 4.96 3.69 -8.21
N THR A 16 6.19 3.27 -8.51
CA THR A 16 7.25 4.20 -8.90
C THR A 16 6.91 4.88 -10.23
N ASP A 17 6.44 4.11 -11.21
CA ASP A 17 6.06 4.60 -12.53
C ASP A 17 4.91 5.61 -12.43
N VAL A 18 3.88 5.31 -11.65
CA VAL A 18 2.71 6.20 -11.52
C VAL A 18 3.03 7.49 -10.77
N LEU A 19 4.06 7.50 -9.93
CA LEU A 19 4.54 8.67 -9.21
C LEU A 19 5.63 9.43 -9.98
N SER A 20 6.17 8.93 -11.09
CA SER A 20 7.14 9.67 -11.90
C SER A 20 6.44 10.78 -12.75
N PRO A 21 7.04 11.97 -12.97
CA PRO A 21 8.38 12.39 -12.53
C PRO A 21 8.38 12.96 -11.10
N TYR A 22 7.51 13.94 -10.78
CA TYR A 22 7.55 14.61 -9.45
C TYR A 22 6.23 15.26 -9.00
N GLU A 23 5.16 15.21 -9.81
CA GLU A 23 3.91 15.91 -9.52
C GLU A 23 3.25 15.44 -8.22
N TRP A 24 3.46 14.17 -7.87
CA TRP A 24 2.99 13.54 -6.64
C TRP A 24 3.42 14.25 -5.35
N ARG A 25 4.52 15.01 -5.36
CA ARG A 25 4.97 15.76 -4.17
C ARG A 25 4.01 16.88 -3.76
N ARG A 26 3.22 17.37 -4.72
CA ARG A 26 2.18 18.39 -4.50
C ARG A 26 0.86 17.78 -4.01
N HIS A 27 0.72 16.47 -4.08
CA HIS A 27 -0.50 15.79 -3.66
C HIS A 27 -0.61 15.68 -2.14
N THR A 28 -1.85 15.46 -1.69
CA THR A 28 -2.12 15.03 -0.32
C THR A 28 -1.68 13.58 -0.14
N PRO A 29 -1.38 13.13 1.10
CA PRO A 29 -1.11 11.71 1.36
C PRO A 29 -2.22 10.80 0.81
N GLU A 30 -3.49 11.20 0.95
CA GLU A 30 -4.63 10.45 0.44
C GLU A 30 -4.58 10.26 -1.09
N MET A 31 -4.30 11.33 -1.84
CA MET A 31 -4.18 11.27 -3.29
C MET A 31 -3.02 10.34 -3.73
N VAL A 32 -1.89 10.38 -3.03
CA VAL A 32 -0.76 9.48 -3.27
C VAL A 32 -1.14 8.03 -2.97
N SER A 33 -1.79 7.78 -1.83
CA SER A 33 -2.26 6.45 -1.44
C SER A 33 -3.23 5.86 -2.46
N ARG A 34 -4.22 6.63 -2.91
CA ARG A 34 -5.19 6.19 -3.93
C ARG A 34 -4.50 5.87 -5.26
N ARG A 35 -3.58 6.72 -5.69
CA ARG A 35 -2.85 6.52 -6.96
C ARG A 35 -1.94 5.28 -6.90
N ALA A 36 -1.29 5.06 -5.76
CA ALA A 36 -0.47 3.88 -5.55
C ALA A 36 -1.33 2.60 -5.50
N LEU A 37 -2.47 2.61 -4.80
CA LEU A 37 -3.39 1.48 -4.76
C LEU A 37 -3.94 1.13 -6.14
N ALA A 38 -4.36 2.14 -6.92
CA ALA A 38 -4.82 1.90 -8.29
C ALA A 38 -3.73 1.25 -9.17
N ALA A 39 -2.46 1.65 -9.01
CA ALA A 39 -1.34 1.05 -9.73
C ALA A 39 -1.03 -0.39 -9.28
N ILE A 40 -1.26 -0.71 -8.01
CA ILE A 40 -1.08 -2.06 -7.46
C ILE A 40 -2.20 -3.00 -7.90
N ASP A 41 -3.46 -2.52 -7.86
CA ASP A 41 -4.64 -3.32 -8.17
C ASP A 41 -4.83 -3.54 -9.69
N GLY A 42 -4.31 -2.63 -10.53
CA GLY A 42 -4.42 -2.69 -12.00
C GLY A 42 -3.12 -2.35 -12.72
N PRO A 43 -2.03 -3.13 -12.55
CA PRO A 43 -0.74 -2.83 -13.16
C PRO A 43 -0.84 -2.83 -14.70
N GLY A 44 -0.35 -1.77 -15.33
CA GLY A 44 -0.33 -1.63 -16.79
C GLY A 44 -1.67 -1.31 -17.45
N THR A 45 -2.71 -1.01 -16.66
CA THR A 45 -4.01 -0.60 -17.21
C THR A 45 -4.00 0.90 -17.56
N THR A 46 -4.42 1.22 -18.79
CA THR A 46 -4.58 2.61 -19.25
C THR A 46 -5.78 3.30 -18.57
N ASP A 47 -6.73 2.50 -18.08
CA ASP A 47 -7.91 2.97 -17.33
C ASP A 47 -7.89 2.35 -15.92
N PRO A 48 -7.19 3.00 -14.97
CA PRO A 48 -7.03 2.45 -13.62
C PRO A 48 -8.38 2.34 -12.93
N VAL A 49 -8.69 1.15 -12.40
CA VAL A 49 -9.92 0.93 -11.63
C VAL A 49 -9.96 1.92 -10.46
N PRO A 50 -11.03 2.71 -10.32
CA PRO A 50 -11.14 3.66 -9.21
C PRO A 50 -11.14 2.91 -7.88
N VAL A 51 -10.19 3.25 -7.00
CA VAL A 51 -10.16 2.72 -5.64
C VAL A 51 -11.45 3.11 -4.91
N PRO A 52 -12.16 2.16 -4.26
CA PRO A 52 -13.38 2.45 -3.52
C PRO A 52 -13.21 3.61 -2.54
N ARG A 53 -14.24 4.46 -2.41
CA ARG A 53 -14.19 5.64 -1.53
C ARG A 53 -13.91 5.32 -0.07
N HIS A 54 -14.28 4.12 0.37
CA HIS A 54 -14.13 3.64 1.75
C HIS A 54 -13.14 2.49 1.86
N ASP A 55 -12.14 2.43 0.97
CA ASP A 55 -11.09 1.42 1.07
C ASP A 55 -10.22 1.67 2.31
N GLU A 56 -10.26 0.72 3.26
CA GLU A 56 -9.56 0.79 4.53
C GLU A 56 -8.03 0.89 4.37
N ARG A 57 -7.49 0.37 3.25
CA ARG A 57 -6.07 0.47 2.93
C ARG A 57 -5.63 1.93 2.77
N ILE A 58 -6.52 2.82 2.35
CA ILE A 58 -6.22 4.26 2.21
C ILE A 58 -5.85 4.86 3.56
N GLY A 59 -6.61 4.57 4.62
CA GLY A 59 -6.36 5.08 5.96
C GLY A 59 -4.98 4.65 6.48
N LEU A 60 -4.68 3.36 6.35
CA LEU A 60 -3.38 2.79 6.72
C LEU A 60 -2.20 3.46 6.00
N LEU A 61 -2.35 3.71 4.70
CA LEU A 61 -1.31 4.35 3.90
C LEU A 61 -1.16 5.82 4.25
N VAL A 62 -2.26 6.55 4.47
CA VAL A 62 -2.23 7.95 4.93
C VAL A 62 -1.48 8.05 6.25
N ASP A 63 -1.85 7.24 7.26
CA ASP A 63 -1.18 7.21 8.57
C ASP A 63 0.32 6.93 8.44
N SER A 64 0.70 5.96 7.59
CA SER A 64 2.11 5.60 7.38
C SER A 64 2.91 6.72 6.72
N LEU A 65 2.29 7.43 5.76
CA LEU A 65 2.90 8.58 5.09
C LEU A 65 3.02 9.76 6.06
N GLU A 66 1.99 10.08 6.84
CA GLU A 66 2.03 11.17 7.82
C GLU A 66 3.09 10.98 8.91
N ARG A 67 3.32 9.73 9.34
CA ARG A 67 4.37 9.39 10.31
C ARG A 67 5.79 9.46 9.76
N CYS A 68 5.98 9.71 8.46
CA CYS A 68 7.30 9.81 7.85
C CYS A 68 7.46 11.05 6.98
N ARG A 69 8.71 11.44 6.72
CA ARG A 69 9.01 12.56 5.81
C ARG A 69 8.91 12.11 4.35
N TRP A 70 7.75 11.58 3.93
CA TRP A 70 7.57 10.96 2.63
C TRP A 70 7.91 11.88 1.44
N ARG A 71 7.76 13.20 1.61
CA ARG A 71 8.16 14.20 0.59
C ARG A 71 9.67 14.30 0.34
N SER A 72 10.50 13.90 1.31
CA SER A 72 11.95 13.85 1.13
C SER A 72 12.43 12.53 0.52
N LEU A 73 11.53 11.59 0.24
CA LEU A 73 11.87 10.29 -0.34
C LEU A 73 11.85 10.33 -1.88
N THR A 74 12.51 9.35 -2.48
CA THR A 74 12.35 9.01 -3.91
C THR A 74 11.01 8.31 -4.14
N ALA A 75 10.52 8.33 -5.37
CA ALA A 75 9.30 7.59 -5.73
C ALA A 75 9.43 6.09 -5.40
N GLU A 76 10.61 5.50 -5.64
CA GLU A 76 10.94 4.11 -5.28
C GLU A 76 10.85 3.86 -3.77
N ALA A 77 11.39 4.77 -2.95
CA ALA A 77 11.34 4.64 -1.51
C ALA A 77 9.92 4.78 -0.95
N VAL A 78 9.09 5.61 -1.58
CA VAL A 78 7.65 5.69 -1.28
C VAL A 78 6.94 4.42 -1.71
N GLY A 79 7.16 3.94 -2.93
CA GLY A 79 6.59 2.69 -3.44
C GLY A 79 6.92 1.49 -2.58
N ARG A 80 8.19 1.33 -2.21
CA ARG A 80 8.65 0.27 -1.29
C ARG A 80 7.93 0.35 0.05
N ARG A 81 7.78 1.56 0.61
CA ARG A 81 7.10 1.75 1.90
C ARG A 81 5.62 1.40 1.82
N ILE A 82 4.92 1.84 0.78
CA ILE A 82 3.51 1.52 0.53
C ILE A 82 3.31 0.01 0.46
N VAL A 83 4.08 -0.67 -0.38
CA VAL A 83 3.96 -2.14 -0.53
C VAL A 83 4.28 -2.86 0.79
N THR A 84 5.29 -2.40 1.53
CA THR A 84 5.64 -2.98 2.84
C THR A 84 4.52 -2.84 3.87
N VAL A 85 3.80 -1.71 3.88
CA VAL A 85 2.67 -1.48 4.80
C VAL A 85 1.49 -2.38 4.43
N LEU A 86 1.22 -2.54 3.14
CA LEU A 86 0.13 -3.40 2.66
C LEU A 86 0.42 -4.87 2.95
N ASP A 87 1.66 -5.34 2.72
CA ASP A 87 2.07 -6.70 3.05
C ASP A 87 1.94 -6.98 4.55
N ALA A 88 2.38 -6.03 5.39
CA ALA A 88 2.22 -6.14 6.84
C ALA A 88 0.75 -6.27 7.27
N CYS A 89 -0.11 -5.40 6.74
CA CYS A 89 -1.55 -5.42 7.04
C CYS A 89 -2.20 -6.73 6.56
N HIS A 90 -1.80 -7.22 5.39
CA HIS A 90 -2.32 -8.49 4.86
C HIS A 90 -1.88 -9.67 5.72
N ASP A 91 -0.61 -9.70 6.14
CA ASP A 91 -0.08 -10.73 7.03
C ASP A 91 -0.79 -10.72 8.39
N ASP A 92 -1.02 -9.54 8.98
CA ASP A 92 -1.77 -9.38 10.24
C ASP A 92 -3.23 -9.84 10.10
N SER A 93 -3.91 -9.45 9.02
CA SER A 93 -5.31 -9.86 8.76
C SER A 93 -5.43 -11.37 8.58
N ARG A 94 -4.51 -11.97 7.82
CA ARG A 94 -4.46 -13.42 7.61
C ARG A 94 -4.18 -14.16 8.92
N TRP A 95 -3.35 -13.61 9.79
CA TRP A 95 -3.11 -14.19 11.11
C TRP A 95 -4.37 -14.16 11.99
N LEU A 96 -5.10 -13.04 11.99
CA LEU A 96 -6.37 -12.93 12.71
C LEU A 96 -7.42 -13.92 12.19
N GLU A 97 -7.53 -14.13 10.88
CA GLU A 97 -8.42 -15.15 10.30
C GLU A 97 -8.09 -16.56 10.78
N ILE A 98 -6.80 -16.90 10.81
CA ILE A 98 -6.32 -18.19 11.32
C ILE A 98 -6.66 -18.33 12.81
N GLU A 99 -6.40 -17.31 13.62
CA GLU A 99 -6.70 -17.31 15.06
C GLU A 99 -8.20 -17.47 15.33
N LEU A 100 -9.05 -16.75 14.59
CA LEU A 100 -10.51 -16.88 14.66
C LEU A 100 -10.98 -18.29 14.28
N HIS A 101 -10.37 -18.90 13.27
CA HIS A 101 -10.67 -20.27 12.87
C HIS A 101 -10.35 -21.26 13.99
N TRP A 102 -9.16 -21.17 14.60
CA TRP A 102 -8.78 -22.03 15.73
C TRP A 102 -9.67 -21.85 16.95
N LEU A 103 -10.10 -20.62 17.25
CA LEU A 103 -11.04 -20.35 18.34
C LEU A 103 -12.41 -20.98 18.06
N SER A 104 -12.90 -20.87 16.82
CA SER A 104 -14.16 -21.50 16.42
C SER A 104 -14.12 -23.03 16.42
N GLU A 105 -12.95 -23.64 16.18
CA GLU A 105 -12.77 -25.09 16.28
C GLU A 105 -12.68 -25.59 17.73
N ARG A 106 -12.22 -24.75 18.66
CA ARG A 106 -12.15 -25.10 20.10
C ARG A 106 -13.49 -25.00 20.83
N ASP A 107 -14.41 -24.20 20.34
CA ASP A 107 -15.77 -24.06 20.88
C ASP A 107 -16.75 -25.11 20.31
N ARG A 108 -16.24 -26.15 19.63
CA ARG A 108 -17.02 -27.22 19.00
C ARG A 108 -16.73 -28.58 19.64
#